data_AF-A0A7S2FHP9-F1
#
_entry.id   AF-A0A7S2FHP9-F1
#
_cell.length_a   1.000
_cell.length_b   1.000
_cell.length_c   1.000
_cell.angle_alpha   90.00
_cell.angle_beta   90.00
_cell.angle_gamma   90.00
#
_symmetry.space_group_name_H-M   'P 1'
#
loop_
_entity.id
_entity.type
_entity.pdbx_description
1 polymer ?
#
loop_
_entity_poly.entity_id
_entity_poly.type
_entity_poly.pdbx_seq_one_letter_code
_entity_poly.pdbx_strand_id
1 'polypeptide(L)'
;AESDAGETQPFRRHKPEDRIELLELLVHSCDLSAQVYKQEIAVQWGDRITEEFKRQSDREASLKLPRTLPESYEDIDVMKSQIGFVSKIVKPLWDPFTICFPPLAPCLDRLEA
;
A
#
# COMPACT_ATOMS: atom_id res chain seq x y z
N ALA A 1 26.52 -1.43 -17.16
CA ALA A 1 25.77 -0.17 -17.30
C ALA A 1 25.32 0.19 -15.91
N GLU A 2 26.14 0.95 -15.20
CA GLU A 2 25.79 1.50 -13.90
C GLU A 2 24.65 2.49 -14.14
N SER A 3 23.50 2.20 -13.57
CA SER A 3 22.33 3.07 -13.65
C SER A 3 22.68 4.40 -12.99
N ASP A 4 22.51 5.47 -13.75
CA ASP A 4 22.42 6.86 -13.28
C ASP A 4 21.37 6.95 -12.19
N ALA A 5 21.76 6.69 -10.94
CA ALA A 5 20.97 7.05 -9.77
C ALA A 5 21.13 8.57 -9.63
N GLY A 6 20.38 9.30 -10.46
CA GLY A 6 20.44 10.75 -10.53
C GLY A 6 20.37 11.36 -9.13
N GLU A 7 21.26 12.31 -8.86
CA GLU A 7 21.30 13.04 -7.59
C GLU A 7 19.89 13.49 -7.19
N THR A 8 19.46 13.10 -5.98
CA THR A 8 18.18 13.56 -5.41
C THR A 8 18.21 15.07 -5.28
N GLN A 9 17.46 15.77 -6.14
CA GLN A 9 17.32 17.23 -6.08
C GLN A 9 16.32 17.61 -4.97
N PRO A 10 16.56 18.72 -4.24
CA PRO A 10 15.61 19.18 -3.24
C PRO A 10 14.30 19.66 -3.87
N PHE A 11 13.19 19.49 -3.14
CA PHE A 11 11.87 19.98 -3.55
C PHE A 11 11.86 21.51 -3.73
N ARG A 12 11.38 21.99 -4.88
CA ARG A 12 11.27 23.42 -5.19
C ARG A 12 9.81 23.85 -5.25
N ARG A 13 9.33 24.54 -4.21
CA ARG A 13 7.94 25.03 -4.10
C ARG A 13 7.43 25.81 -5.32
N HIS A 14 8.30 26.59 -5.96
CA HIS A 14 7.92 27.41 -7.11
C HIS A 14 7.84 26.63 -8.43
N LYS A 15 8.44 25.44 -8.50
CA LYS A 15 8.42 24.59 -9.69
C LYS A 15 7.11 23.79 -9.74
N PRO A 16 6.28 23.96 -10.78
CA PRO A 16 5.00 23.26 -10.87
C PRO A 16 5.11 21.74 -10.83
N GLU A 17 6.13 21.17 -11.46
CA GLU A 17 6.33 19.72 -11.55
C GLU A 17 6.57 19.11 -10.16
N ASP A 18 7.46 19.71 -9.36
CA ASP A 18 7.75 19.24 -8.00
C ASP A 18 6.48 19.27 -7.13
N ARG A 19 5.60 20.27 -7.31
CA ARG A 19 4.31 20.32 -6.59
C ARG A 19 3.34 19.22 -7.02
N ILE A 20 3.31 18.90 -8.31
CA ILE A 20 2.45 17.83 -8.84
C ILE A 20 2.92 16.49 -8.30
N GLU A 21 4.23 16.20 -8.34
CA GLU A 21 4.81 14.98 -7.78
C GLU A 21 4.47 14.82 -6.27
N LEU A 22 4.53 15.91 -5.50
CA LEU A 22 4.13 15.88 -4.08
C LEU A 22 2.65 15.56 -3.89
N LEU A 23 1.77 16.10 -4.76
CA LEU A 23 0.33 15.82 -4.70
C LEU A 23 0.02 14.38 -5.11
N GLU A 24 0.70 13.85 -6.12
CA GLU A 24 0.59 12.44 -6.52
C GLU A 24 1.02 11.51 -5.39
N LEU A 25 2.16 11.80 -4.75
CA LEU A 25 2.63 11.06 -3.58
C LEU A 25 1.60 11.13 -2.43
N LEU A 26 1.04 12.31 -2.15
CA LEU A 26 0.04 12.48 -1.10
C LEU A 26 -1.23 11.65 -1.36
N VAL A 27 -1.77 11.72 -2.58
CA VAL A 27 -2.96 10.94 -2.95
C VAL A 27 -2.66 9.45 -2.89
N HIS A 28 -1.50 9.01 -3.37
CA HIS A 28 -1.12 7.60 -3.33
C HIS A 28 -0.93 7.07 -1.91
N SER A 29 -0.29 7.85 -1.03
CA SER A 29 -0.18 7.52 0.40
C SER A 29 -1.54 7.44 1.06
N CYS A 30 -2.49 8.31 0.70
CA CYS A 30 -3.87 8.22 1.19
C CYS A 30 -4.56 6.92 0.73
N ASP A 31 -4.39 6.53 -0.52
CA ASP A 31 -4.95 5.28 -1.06
C ASP A 31 -4.38 4.04 -0.33
N LEU A 32 -3.09 4.05 -0.02
CA LEU A 32 -2.39 2.99 0.70
C LEU A 32 -2.30 3.21 2.21
N SER A 33 -3.24 3.95 2.81
CA SER A 33 -3.22 4.34 4.22
C SER A 33 -3.85 3.33 5.18
N ALA A 34 -4.60 2.35 4.66
CA ALA A 34 -5.43 1.46 5.48
C ALA A 34 -4.65 0.77 6.62
N GLN A 35 -3.42 0.35 6.35
CA GLN A 35 -2.60 -0.40 7.29
C GLN A 35 -1.89 0.49 8.32
N VAL A 36 -1.84 1.81 8.14
CA VAL A 36 -1.25 2.75 9.13
C VAL A 36 -2.27 3.30 10.14
N TYR A 37 -3.54 2.89 10.01
CA TYR A 37 -4.56 3.21 10.99
C TYR A 37 -4.41 2.36 12.26
N LYS A 38 -5.30 2.57 13.23
CA LYS A 38 -5.37 1.67 14.40
C LYS A 38 -5.67 0.25 13.93
N GLN A 39 -5.14 -0.74 14.65
CA GLN A 39 -5.20 -2.15 14.27
C GLN A 39 -6.64 -2.61 13.96
N GLU A 40 -7.63 -2.17 14.75
CA GLU A 40 -9.03 -2.56 14.55
C GLU A 40 -9.60 -2.08 13.22
N ILE A 41 -9.09 -0.96 12.70
CA ILE A 41 -9.48 -0.40 11.40
C ILE A 41 -8.69 -1.10 10.28
N ALA A 42 -7.39 -1.31 10.47
CA ALA A 42 -6.52 -1.98 9.51
C ALA A 42 -7.01 -3.41 9.20
N VAL A 43 -7.42 -4.16 10.23
CA VAL A 43 -8.01 -5.50 10.09
C VAL A 43 -9.30 -5.46 9.26
N GLN A 44 -10.21 -4.51 9.53
CA GLN A 44 -11.45 -4.39 8.75
C GLN A 44 -11.18 -4.12 7.26
N TRP A 45 -10.18 -3.31 6.93
CA TRP A 45 -9.78 -3.10 5.54
C TRP A 45 -9.15 -4.35 4.92
N GLY A 46 -8.32 -5.07 5.67
CA GLY A 46 -7.74 -6.35 5.25
C GLY A 46 -8.81 -7.40 4.94
N ASP A 47 -9.86 -7.48 5.76
CA ASP A 47 -10.99 -8.39 5.54
C ASP A 47 -11.79 -8.00 4.30
N ARG A 48 -12.08 -6.71 4.12
CA ARG A 48 -12.83 -6.19 2.96
C ARG A 48 -12.13 -6.48 1.64
N ILE A 49 -10.82 -6.20 1.54
CA ILE A 49 -10.09 -6.45 0.29
C ILE A 49 -9.96 -7.96 0.02
N THR A 50 -9.81 -8.77 1.07
CA THR A 50 -9.78 -10.23 0.95
C THR A 50 -11.12 -10.75 0.44
N GLU A 51 -12.24 -10.26 0.96
CA GLU A 51 -13.57 -10.61 0.48
C GLU A 51 -13.78 -10.20 -0.99
N GLU A 52 -13.31 -9.01 -1.38
CA GLU A 52 -13.37 -8.55 -2.76
C GLU A 52 -12.61 -9.47 -3.71
N PHE A 53 -11.37 -9.85 -3.38
CA PHE A 53 -10.60 -10.80 -4.20
C PHE A 53 -11.26 -12.17 -4.30
N LYS A 54 -11.87 -12.67 -3.23
CA LYS A 54 -12.64 -13.93 -3.26
C LYS A 54 -13.80 -13.85 -4.25
N ARG A 55 -14.60 -12.78 -4.16
CA ARG A 55 -15.72 -12.54 -5.08
C ARG A 55 -15.25 -12.40 -6.53
N GLN A 56 -14.11 -11.76 -6.77
CA GLN A 56 -13.51 -11.70 -8.11
C GLN A 56 -13.12 -13.09 -8.61
N SER A 57 -12.45 -13.91 -7.79
CA SER A 57 -12.03 -15.27 -8.16
C SER A 57 -13.23 -16.18 -8.49
N ASP A 58 -14.32 -16.07 -7.75
CA ASP A 58 -15.55 -16.81 -8.05
C ASP A 58 -16.19 -16.36 -9.37
N ARG A 59 -16.16 -15.04 -9.64
CA ARG A 59 -16.61 -14.51 -10.93
C ARG A 59 -15.74 -15.00 -12.08
N GLU A 60 -14.42 -15.01 -11.92
CA GLU A 60 -13.47 -15.54 -12.92
C GLU A 60 -13.79 -17.00 -13.25
N ALA A 61 -14.03 -17.84 -12.24
CA ALA A 61 -14.43 -19.23 -12.43
C ALA A 61 -15.77 -19.35 -13.19
N SER A 62 -16.77 -18.55 -12.84
CA SER A 62 -18.07 -18.56 -13.54
C SER A 62 -17.96 -18.21 -15.03
N LEU A 63 -16.96 -17.39 -15.37
CA LEU A 63 -16.65 -16.97 -16.74
C LEU A 63 -15.65 -17.91 -17.43
N LYS A 64 -15.23 -19.00 -16.78
CA LYS A 64 -14.20 -19.94 -17.26
C LYS A 64 -12.84 -19.26 -17.52
N LEU A 65 -12.51 -18.23 -16.74
CA LEU A 65 -11.22 -17.56 -16.75
C LEU A 65 -10.26 -18.21 -15.72
N PRO A 66 -8.94 -18.05 -15.88
CA PRO A 66 -7.99 -18.39 -14.83
C PRO A 66 -8.32 -17.63 -13.55
N ARG A 67 -8.40 -18.34 -12.42
CA ARG A 67 -8.66 -17.72 -11.12
C ARG A 67 -7.42 -17.01 -10.59
N THR A 68 -7.62 -15.82 -10.03
CA THR A 68 -6.61 -15.02 -9.33
C THR A 68 -6.26 -15.63 -7.96
N LEU A 69 -7.24 -16.21 -7.29
CA LEU A 69 -7.09 -16.89 -6.00
C LEU A 69 -7.36 -18.40 -6.13
N PRO A 70 -6.79 -19.25 -5.26
CA PRO A 70 -7.11 -20.67 -5.24
C PRO A 70 -8.61 -20.91 -5.00
N GLU A 71 -9.07 -22.09 -5.40
CA GLU A 71 -10.47 -22.52 -5.21
C GLU A 71 -10.83 -22.71 -3.75
N SER A 72 -9.91 -23.28 -2.96
CA SER A 72 -10.03 -23.29 -1.50
C SER A 72 -9.37 -22.06 -0.91
N TYR A 73 -10.16 -21.28 -0.17
CA TYR A 73 -9.65 -20.11 0.54
C TYR A 73 -8.87 -20.46 1.82
N GLU A 74 -8.90 -21.73 2.24
CA GLU A 74 -8.06 -22.25 3.33
C GLU A 74 -6.58 -22.24 2.94
N ASP A 75 -6.28 -22.30 1.64
CA ASP A 75 -4.93 -22.20 1.09
C ASP A 75 -4.40 -20.75 1.10
N ILE A 76 -5.25 -19.77 1.37
CA ILE A 76 -4.86 -18.36 1.41
C ILE A 76 -4.38 -18.00 2.81
N ASP A 77 -3.08 -17.81 2.93
CA ASP A 77 -2.48 -17.19 4.11
C ASP A 77 -2.66 -15.66 4.04
N VAL A 78 -3.86 -15.21 4.41
CA VAL A 78 -4.23 -13.78 4.43
C VAL A 78 -3.24 -12.98 5.28
N MET A 79 -2.82 -13.53 6.42
CA MET A 79 -1.90 -12.86 7.33
C MET A 79 -0.53 -12.65 6.67
N LYS A 80 0.02 -13.69 6.02
CA LYS A 80 1.28 -13.56 5.29
C LYS A 80 1.19 -12.58 4.13
N SER A 81 0.07 -12.55 3.42
CA SER A 81 -0.17 -11.55 2.38
C SER A 81 -0.19 -10.12 2.94
N GLN A 82 -0.84 -9.88 4.08
CA GLN A 82 -0.86 -8.56 4.73
C GLN A 82 0.54 -8.17 5.23
N ILE A 83 1.30 -9.09 5.86
CA ILE A 83 2.69 -8.84 6.26
C ILE A 83 3.56 -8.49 5.05
N GLY A 84 3.40 -9.24 3.95
CA GLY A 84 4.10 -8.96 2.69
C GLY A 84 3.77 -7.57 2.16
N PHE A 85 2.48 -7.21 2.11
CA PHE A 85 2.02 -5.91 1.65
C PHE A 85 2.55 -4.76 2.50
N VAL A 86 2.49 -4.87 3.83
CA VAL A 86 3.01 -3.86 4.74
C VAL A 86 4.53 -3.70 4.59
N SER A 87 5.28 -4.81 4.63
CA SER A 87 6.74 -4.77 4.60
C SER A 87 7.35 -4.37 3.25
N LYS A 88 6.64 -4.65 2.14
CA LYS A 88 7.17 -4.41 0.79
C LYS A 88 6.60 -3.19 0.09
N ILE A 89 5.39 -2.75 0.46
CA ILE A 89 4.70 -1.65 -0.22
C ILE A 89 4.42 -0.50 0.74
N VAL A 90 3.67 -0.74 1.82
CA VAL A 90 3.19 0.35 2.69
C VAL A 90 4.35 1.02 3.44
N LYS A 91 5.20 0.25 4.13
CA LYS A 91 6.30 0.83 4.92
C LYS A 91 7.32 1.57 4.03
N PRO A 92 7.80 1.03 2.90
CA PRO A 92 8.70 1.77 2.01
C PRO A 92 8.12 3.07 1.43
N LEU A 93 6.80 3.17 1.28
CA LEU A 93 6.12 4.41 0.88
C LEU A 93 6.00 5.39 2.06
N TRP A 94 5.54 4.90 3.21
CA TRP A 94 5.20 5.74 4.36
C TRP A 94 6.42 6.27 5.12
N ASP A 95 7.53 5.53 5.12
CA ASP A 95 8.77 5.93 5.79
C ASP A 95 9.29 7.29 5.26
N PRO A 96 9.60 7.47 3.96
CA PRO A 96 9.97 8.79 3.44
C PRO A 96 8.82 9.80 3.46
N PHE A 97 7.56 9.35 3.36
CA PHE A 97 6.40 10.25 3.39
C PHE A 97 6.29 10.98 4.74
N THR A 98 6.58 10.32 5.86
CA THR A 98 6.55 10.97 7.18
C THR A 98 7.69 11.97 7.38
N ILE A 99 8.78 11.89 6.61
CA ILE A 99 9.81 12.95 6.56
C ILE A 99 9.23 14.23 5.96
N CYS A 100 8.40 14.12 4.91
CA CYS A 100 7.71 15.25 4.30
C CYS A 100 6.59 15.80 5.20
N PHE A 101 5.96 14.94 6.01
CA PHE A 101 4.84 15.28 6.89
C PHE A 101 5.05 14.77 8.33
N PRO A 102 5.94 15.40 9.12
CA PRO A 102 6.33 14.91 10.45
C PRO A 102 5.18 14.62 11.43
N PRO A 103 4.06 15.38 11.44
CA PRO A 103 2.91 15.05 12.30
C PRO A 103 2.30 13.66 12.07
N LEU A 104 2.62 12.99 10.95
CA LEU A 104 2.16 11.65 10.62
C LEU A 104 3.10 10.53 11.10
N ALA A 105 4.24 10.83 11.73
CA ALA A 105 5.14 9.81 12.28
C ALA A 105 4.44 8.74 13.16
N PRO A 106 3.45 9.08 14.02
CA PRO A 106 2.74 8.06 14.80
C PRO A 106 1.93 7.04 13.97
N CYS A 107 1.70 7.30 12.68
CA CYS A 107 1.09 6.33 11.77
C CYS A 107 2.09 5.22 11.38
N LEU A 108 3.38 5.57 11.26
CA LEU A 108 4.45 4.62 10.95
C LEU A 108 4.74 3.69 12.13
N ASP A 109 4.73 4.21 13.36
CA ASP A 109 4.94 3.42 14.59
C ASP A 109 3.95 2.26 14.70
N ARG A 110 2.72 2.42 14.17
CA ARG A 110 1.69 1.37 14.18
C ARG A 110 1.97 0.22 13.22
N LEU A 111 2.84 0.41 12.23
CA LEU A 111 3.26 -0.68 11.34
C LEU A 111 4.30 -1.60 11.99
N GLU A 112 4.93 -1.16 13.09
CA GLU A 112 5.99 -1.89 13.79
C GLU A 112 5.51 -2.57 15.09
N ALA A 113 4.30 -2.23 15.54
CA ALA A 113 3.65 -2.76 16.74
C ALA A 113 2.90 -4.07 16.47
#